data_AF-K9KFR5-F1
#
_entry.id   AF-K9KFR5-F1
#
_cell.length_a   1.000
_cell.length_b   1.000
_cell.length_c   1.000
_cell.angle_alpha   90.00
_cell.angle_beta   90.00
_cell.angle_gamma   90.00
#
_symmetry.space_group_name_H-M   'P 1'
#
loop_
_entity.id
_entity.type
_entity.pdbx_description
1 polymer ?
#
loop_
_entity_poly.entity_id
_entity_poly.type
_entity_poly.pdbx_seq_one_letter_code
_entity_poly.pdbx_strand_id
1 'polypeptide(L)'
;IVPILTSTVIECHRAGLKNSAFSFAAMLMRPEYRNKVDAKYKKKIEAMVRRPDTSETEEATTPCPFCEFLLPECELLCPECKNNIPYCIATGRHMLKDDWTVCPHCDFPALYSEFKIMLNTESTCPMCSERLNLAQLKKISDCTQYLRTEVEQ
;
A
#
# COMPACT_ATOMS: atom_id res chain seq x y z
N ILE A 1 -13.43 -15.53 0.95
CA ILE A 1 -12.69 -14.81 2.03
C ILE A 1 -11.69 -15.69 2.78
N VAL A 2 -12.06 -16.90 3.25
CA VAL A 2 -11.14 -17.76 4.05
C VAL A 2 -9.81 -18.10 3.35
N PRO A 3 -9.78 -18.50 2.06
CA PRO A 3 -8.52 -18.75 1.36
C PRO A 3 -7.64 -17.50 1.25
N ILE A 4 -8.25 -16.34 1.02
CA ILE A 4 -7.56 -15.03 0.92
C ILE A 4 -6.90 -14.72 2.26
N LEU A 5 -7.67 -14.70 3.36
CA LEU A 5 -7.15 -14.44 4.69
C LEU A 5 -6.07 -15.45 5.11
N THR A 6 -6.22 -16.72 4.71
CA THR A 6 -5.20 -17.75 4.99
C THR A 6 -3.88 -17.41 4.29
N SER A 7 -3.95 -17.00 3.02
CA SER A 7 -2.78 -16.52 2.28
C SER A 7 -2.19 -15.27 2.91
N THR A 8 -3.03 -14.30 3.30
CA THR A 8 -2.61 -13.06 3.97
C THR A 8 -1.82 -13.33 5.24
N VAL A 9 -2.32 -14.21 6.12
CA VAL A 9 -1.59 -14.60 7.36
C VAL A 9 -0.22 -15.18 7.05
N ILE A 10 -0.13 -16.04 6.02
CA ILE A 10 1.13 -16.68 5.62
C ILE A 10 2.12 -15.63 5.09
N GLU A 11 1.68 -14.76 4.18
CA GLU A 11 2.55 -13.75 3.58
C GLU A 11 2.96 -12.66 4.58
N CYS A 12 2.05 -12.14 5.41
CA CYS A 12 2.39 -11.21 6.48
C CYS A 12 3.43 -11.80 7.43
N HIS A 13 3.26 -13.07 7.83
CA HIS A 13 4.22 -13.71 8.73
C HIS A 13 5.61 -13.88 8.09
N ARG A 14 5.67 -14.21 6.79
CA ARG A 14 6.92 -14.31 6.02
C ARG A 14 7.60 -12.96 5.82
N ALA A 15 6.81 -11.91 5.59
CA ALA A 15 7.29 -10.54 5.42
C ALA A 15 7.73 -9.88 6.73
N GLY A 16 7.55 -10.54 7.88
CA GLY A 16 7.90 -9.97 9.19
C GLY A 16 6.82 -9.03 9.78
N LEU A 17 5.66 -8.93 9.13
CA LEU A 17 4.51 -8.16 9.62
C LEU A 17 3.74 -8.98 10.68
N LYS A 18 4.33 -9.15 11.86
CA LYS A 18 3.86 -10.11 12.87
C LYS A 18 2.53 -9.72 13.52
N ASN A 19 2.33 -8.44 13.82
CA ASN A 19 1.08 -7.91 14.38
C ASN A 19 -0.07 -7.97 13.36
N SER A 20 0.22 -7.64 12.09
CA SER A 20 -0.71 -7.79 10.97
C SER A 20 -1.11 -9.26 10.77
N ALA A 21 -0.12 -10.18 10.76
CA ALA A 21 -0.38 -11.62 10.65
C ALA A 21 -1.26 -12.13 11.80
N PHE A 22 -0.98 -11.71 13.04
CA PHE A 22 -1.81 -12.03 14.20
C PHE A 22 -3.26 -11.55 14.02
N SER A 23 -3.46 -10.31 13.58
CA SER A 23 -4.79 -9.70 13.43
C SER A 23 -5.66 -10.50 12.45
N PHE A 24 -5.11 -10.88 11.28
CA PHE A 24 -5.81 -11.73 10.32
C PHE A 24 -5.99 -13.18 10.80
N ALA A 25 -5.02 -13.71 11.55
CA ALA A 25 -5.11 -15.04 12.14
C ALA A 25 -6.23 -15.11 13.19
N ALA A 26 -6.35 -14.08 14.04
CA ALA A 26 -7.42 -13.95 15.01
C ALA A 26 -8.81 -13.88 14.34
N MET A 27 -8.92 -13.17 13.20
CA MET A 27 -10.13 -13.17 12.39
C MET A 27 -10.47 -14.56 11.85
N LEU A 28 -9.49 -15.30 11.31
CA LEU A 28 -9.70 -16.67 10.82
C LEU A 28 -10.13 -17.67 11.89
N MET A 29 -9.74 -17.43 13.15
CA MET A 29 -10.08 -18.31 14.26
C MET A 29 -11.48 -18.07 14.85
N ARG A 30 -12.22 -17.08 14.34
CA ARG A 30 -13.62 -16.87 14.71
C ARG A 30 -14.51 -18.04 14.24
N PRO A 31 -15.61 -18.35 14.95
CA PRO A 31 -16.43 -19.54 14.70
C PRO A 31 -16.91 -19.67 13.24
N GLU A 32 -17.17 -18.54 12.57
CA GLU A 32 -17.72 -18.49 11.20
C GLU A 32 -16.73 -18.98 10.14
N TYR A 33 -15.43 -18.92 10.43
CA TYR A 33 -14.33 -19.21 9.51
C TYR A 33 -13.46 -20.39 9.93
N ARG A 34 -13.32 -20.66 11.23
CA ARG A 34 -12.36 -21.64 11.77
C ARG A 34 -12.49 -23.05 11.18
N ASN A 35 -13.71 -23.51 10.92
CA ASN A 35 -13.97 -24.83 10.37
C ASN A 35 -13.76 -24.92 8.85
N LYS A 36 -13.60 -23.77 8.19
CA LYS A 36 -13.34 -23.66 6.75
C LYS A 36 -11.84 -23.54 6.44
N VAL A 37 -10.99 -23.42 7.47
CA VAL A 37 -9.53 -23.40 7.32
C VAL A 37 -9.02 -24.82 7.11
N ASP A 38 -8.22 -25.02 6.05
CA ASP A 38 -7.59 -26.29 5.74
C ASP A 38 -6.74 -26.79 6.92
N ALA A 39 -6.88 -28.08 7.24
CA ALA A 39 -6.18 -28.75 8.32
C ALA A 39 -4.65 -28.57 8.27
N LYS A 40 -4.07 -28.42 7.07
CA LYS A 40 -2.62 -28.21 6.88
C LYS A 40 -2.13 -26.88 7.48
N TYR A 41 -2.98 -25.85 7.51
CA TYR A 41 -2.64 -24.52 8.02
C TYR A 41 -3.22 -24.25 9.41
N LYS A 42 -4.35 -24.90 9.75
CA LYS A 42 -5.13 -24.65 10.97
C LYS A 42 -4.28 -24.68 12.24
N LYS A 43 -3.47 -25.71 12.47
CA LYS A 43 -2.62 -25.82 13.67
C LYS A 43 -1.60 -24.68 13.79
N LYS A 44 -1.03 -24.23 12.67
CA LYS A 44 -0.04 -23.13 12.67
C LYS A 44 -0.70 -21.79 12.99
N ILE A 45 -1.88 -21.54 12.41
CA ILE A 45 -2.65 -20.32 12.65
C ILE A 45 -3.16 -20.29 14.10
N GLU A 46 -3.65 -21.41 14.63
CA GLU A 46 -4.05 -21.52 16.05
C GLU A 46 -2.88 -21.24 17.00
N ALA A 47 -1.69 -21.75 16.71
CA ALA A 47 -0.49 -21.49 17.51
C ALA A 47 -0.12 -20.00 17.51
N MET A 48 -0.21 -19.34 16.35
CA MET A 48 0.06 -17.91 16.20
C MET A 48 -0.90 -17.05 17.04
N VAL A 49 -2.19 -17.39 17.08
CA VAL A 49 -3.17 -16.65 17.91
C VAL A 49 -2.96 -16.93 19.40
N ARG A 50 -2.57 -18.15 19.76
CA ARG A 50 -2.33 -18.55 21.17
C ARG A 50 -1.08 -17.90 21.77
N ARG A 51 -0.05 -17.69 20.96
CA ARG A 51 1.22 -17.05 21.36
C ARG A 51 1.54 -15.97 20.34
N PRO A 52 0.89 -14.80 20.45
CA PRO A 52 1.10 -13.71 19.52
C PRO A 52 2.52 -13.19 19.65
N ASP A 53 3.15 -12.97 18.50
CA ASP A 53 4.30 -12.11 18.35
C ASP A 53 3.78 -10.83 17.71
N THR A 54 3.88 -9.71 18.43
CA THR A 54 3.43 -8.40 17.95
C THR A 54 4.61 -7.48 17.65
N SER A 55 5.83 -8.04 17.54
CA SER A 55 7.00 -7.29 17.09
C SER A 55 6.86 -6.99 15.60
N GLU A 56 6.42 -5.77 15.29
CA GLU A 56 6.30 -5.25 13.94
C GLU A 56 6.82 -3.82 13.99
N THR A 57 7.68 -3.46 13.04
CA THR A 57 8.15 -2.09 12.90
C THR A 57 6.97 -1.22 12.50
N GLU A 58 6.79 -0.12 13.22
CA GLU A 58 5.81 0.88 12.84
C GLU A 58 6.13 1.42 11.45
N GLU A 59 5.06 1.61 10.68
CA GLU A 59 5.15 2.18 9.35
C GLU A 59 5.67 3.62 9.42
N ALA A 60 6.51 4.00 8.44
CA ALA A 60 7.01 5.36 8.36
C ALA A 60 5.84 6.35 8.14
N THR A 61 5.92 7.51 8.78
CA THR A 61 4.95 8.58 8.58
C THR A 61 5.52 9.65 7.66
N THR A 62 4.70 10.08 6.69
CA THR A 62 5.06 11.06 5.68
C THR A 62 3.96 12.13 5.56
N PRO A 63 4.25 13.33 5.05
CA PRO A 63 3.29 14.43 5.05
C PRO A 63 2.20 14.27 3.98
N CYS A 64 0.95 14.46 4.39
CA CYS A 64 -0.20 14.54 3.50
C CYS A 64 -0.02 15.66 2.45
N PRO A 65 -0.30 15.42 1.16
CA PRO A 65 -0.09 16.40 0.12
C PRO A 65 -1.16 17.51 0.09
N PHE A 66 -2.13 17.50 1.00
CA PHE A 66 -3.11 18.58 1.15
C PHE A 66 -2.76 19.50 2.33
N CYS A 67 -2.64 18.91 3.52
CA CYS A 67 -2.51 19.66 4.78
C CYS A 67 -1.19 19.41 5.53
N GLU A 68 -0.27 18.62 4.98
CA GLU A 68 1.05 18.32 5.56
C GLU A 68 1.03 17.57 6.90
N PHE A 69 -0.15 17.10 7.32
CA PHE A 69 -0.29 16.19 8.46
C PHE A 69 0.49 14.90 8.21
N LEU A 70 1.27 14.46 9.20
CA LEU A 70 2.04 13.21 9.13
C LEU A 70 1.13 12.01 9.37
N LEU A 71 1.02 11.13 8.37
CA LEU A 71 0.25 9.90 8.45
C LEU A 71 1.07 8.72 7.88
N PRO A 72 0.73 7.45 8.23
CA PRO A 72 1.42 6.30 7.68
C PRO A 72 1.43 6.31 6.15
N GLU A 73 2.55 5.90 5.55
CA GLU A 73 2.76 6.01 4.09
C GLU A 73 1.75 5.23 3.24
N CYS A 74 1.10 4.19 3.76
CA CYS A 74 0.05 3.42 3.10
C CYS A 74 -1.38 3.96 3.37
N GLU A 75 -1.55 4.97 4.24
CA GLU A 75 -2.85 5.56 4.51
C GLU A 75 -3.24 6.51 3.37
N LEU A 76 -4.37 6.22 2.71
CA LEU A 76 -4.88 7.02 1.58
C LEU A 76 -6.01 7.98 1.99
N LEU A 77 -6.53 7.90 3.21
CA LEU A 77 -7.50 8.86 3.72
C LEU A 77 -6.88 9.69 4.82
N CYS A 78 -6.71 10.99 4.60
CA CYS A 78 -6.10 11.83 5.62
C CYS A 78 -7.05 11.98 6.83
N PRO A 79 -6.63 11.63 8.05
CA PRO A 79 -7.50 11.76 9.22
C PRO A 79 -7.78 13.22 9.59
N GLU A 80 -6.92 14.16 9.20
CA GLU A 80 -7.04 15.58 9.51
C GLU A 80 -7.94 16.30 8.50
N CYS A 81 -7.55 16.35 7.22
CA CYS A 81 -8.29 17.09 6.20
C CYS A 81 -9.40 16.29 5.50
N LYS A 82 -9.55 14.99 5.82
CA LYS A 82 -10.56 14.08 5.24
C LYS A 82 -10.50 13.91 3.73
N ASN A 83 -9.44 14.36 3.07
CA ASN A 83 -9.23 14.15 1.64
C ASN A 83 -8.72 12.74 1.36
N ASN A 84 -9.17 12.17 0.24
CA ASN A 84 -8.54 10.99 -0.36
C ASN A 84 -7.24 11.41 -1.06
N ILE A 85 -6.15 10.78 -0.66
CA ILE A 85 -4.82 11.01 -1.18
C ILE A 85 -4.56 10.07 -2.36
N PRO A 86 -4.10 10.59 -3.51
CA PRO A 86 -3.67 9.75 -4.62
C PRO A 86 -2.56 8.80 -4.18
N TYR A 87 -2.55 7.59 -4.74
CA TYR A 87 -1.51 6.61 -4.48
C TYR A 87 -0.48 6.58 -5.61
N CYS A 88 0.75 6.22 -5.26
CA CYS A 88 1.86 6.01 -6.16
C CYS A 88 1.69 4.67 -6.89
N ILE A 89 1.65 4.68 -8.22
CA ILE A 89 1.53 3.44 -9.00
C ILE A 89 2.73 2.50 -8.90
N ALA A 90 3.89 2.98 -8.43
CA ALA A 90 5.09 2.17 -8.27
C ALA A 90 5.14 1.45 -6.91
N THR A 91 4.59 2.05 -5.85
CA THR A 91 4.73 1.52 -4.47
C THR A 91 3.42 1.25 -3.75
N GLY A 92 2.29 1.79 -4.24
CA GLY A 92 0.98 1.75 -3.56
C GLY A 92 0.84 2.71 -2.36
N ARG A 93 1.89 3.44 -2.02
CA ARG A 93 1.91 4.45 -0.94
C ARG A 93 1.22 5.74 -1.35
N HIS A 94 0.81 6.57 -0.40
CA HIS A 94 0.27 7.89 -0.70
C HIS A 94 1.32 8.80 -1.35
N MET A 95 0.85 9.73 -2.18
CA MET A 95 1.70 10.68 -2.90
C MET A 95 2.22 11.83 -2.02
N LEU A 96 3.43 12.32 -2.32
CA LEU A 96 4.05 13.47 -1.65
C LEU A 96 4.19 14.66 -2.61
N LYS A 97 3.97 15.89 -2.10
CA LYS A 97 4.06 17.12 -2.92
C LYS A 97 5.44 17.30 -3.57
N ASP A 98 6.48 16.99 -2.81
CA ASP A 98 7.87 17.23 -3.17
C ASP A 98 8.51 16.08 -3.95
N ASP A 99 7.83 14.95 -4.10
CA ASP A 99 8.27 13.80 -4.87
C ASP A 99 7.20 13.32 -5.84
N TRP A 100 6.83 14.17 -6.79
CA TRP A 100 5.73 13.89 -7.73
C TRP A 100 6.22 13.69 -9.17
N THR A 101 5.67 12.69 -9.85
CA THR A 101 5.68 12.57 -11.31
C THR A 101 4.41 11.88 -11.79
N VAL A 102 4.23 11.83 -13.11
CA VAL A 102 3.15 11.08 -13.75
C VAL A 102 3.70 10.25 -14.90
N CYS A 103 3.00 9.16 -15.21
CA CYS A 103 3.28 8.42 -16.43
C CYS A 103 2.93 9.29 -17.66
N PRO A 104 3.84 9.50 -18.62
CA PRO A 104 3.57 10.30 -19.83
C PRO A 104 2.52 9.68 -20.78
N HIS A 105 2.13 8.42 -20.57
CA HIS A 105 1.16 7.72 -21.42
C HIS A 105 -0.25 7.66 -20.83
N CYS A 106 -0.36 7.53 -19.50
CA CYS A 106 -1.67 7.36 -18.84
C CYS A 106 -1.96 8.40 -17.74
N ASP A 107 -1.05 9.35 -17.52
CA ASP A 107 -1.16 10.45 -16.56
C ASP A 107 -1.38 10.02 -15.09
N PHE A 108 -1.19 8.74 -14.77
CA PHE A 108 -1.28 8.24 -13.40
C PHE A 108 -0.09 8.72 -12.54
N PRO A 109 -0.35 9.12 -11.28
CA PRO A 109 0.68 9.66 -10.39
C PRO A 109 1.60 8.58 -9.83
N ALA A 110 2.87 8.94 -9.66
CA ALA A 110 3.88 8.12 -9.02
C ALA A 110 4.87 9.00 -8.25
N LEU A 111 5.46 8.44 -7.19
CA LEU A 111 6.60 9.06 -6.53
C LEU A 111 7.78 9.09 -7.50
N TYR A 112 8.36 10.27 -7.77
CA TYR A 112 9.38 10.40 -8.81
C TYR A 112 10.63 9.58 -8.50
N SER A 113 11.08 9.58 -7.25
CA SER A 113 12.23 8.80 -6.80
C SER A 113 12.00 7.29 -7.00
N GLU A 114 10.85 6.79 -6.58
CA GLU A 114 10.50 5.36 -6.63
C GLU A 114 10.21 4.87 -8.04
N PHE A 115 9.50 5.66 -8.85
CA PHE A 115 9.20 5.28 -10.22
C PHE A 115 10.49 5.17 -11.04
N LYS A 116 11.46 6.05 -10.77
CA LYS A 116 12.81 5.96 -11.36
C LYS A 116 13.54 4.68 -10.93
N ILE A 117 13.44 4.27 -9.66
CA ILE A 117 14.04 3.02 -9.18
C ILE A 117 13.38 1.82 -9.87
N MET A 118 12.05 1.79 -9.93
CA MET A 118 11.29 0.72 -10.58
C MET A 118 11.66 0.58 -12.07
N LEU A 119 11.77 1.69 -12.80
CA LEU A 119 12.14 1.68 -14.22
C LEU A 119 13.58 1.21 -14.51
N ASN A 120 14.46 1.14 -13.51
CA ASN A 120 15.78 0.50 -13.67
C ASN A 120 15.67 -1.03 -13.78
N THR A 121 14.61 -1.62 -13.23
CA THR A 121 14.38 -3.08 -13.24
C THR A 121 13.36 -3.47 -14.30
N GLU A 122 12.27 -2.70 -14.41
CA GLU A 122 11.15 -2.96 -15.32
C GLU A 122 10.87 -1.73 -16.19
N SER A 123 11.12 -1.80 -17.49
CA SER A 123 10.99 -0.65 -18.40
C SER A 123 9.55 -0.37 -18.86
N THR A 124 8.54 -0.68 -18.04
CA THR A 124 7.11 -0.61 -18.39
C THR A 124 6.29 0.02 -17.27
N CYS A 125 5.27 0.78 -17.63
CA CYS A 125 4.31 1.31 -16.65
C CYS A 125 3.42 0.19 -16.09
N PRO A 126 3.23 0.09 -14.76
CA PRO A 126 2.40 -0.95 -14.15
C PRO A 126 0.90 -0.77 -14.43
N MET A 127 0.47 0.44 -14.82
CA MET A 127 -0.95 0.72 -15.10
C MET A 127 -1.33 0.51 -16.57
N CYS A 128 -0.53 1.02 -17.51
CA CYS A 128 -0.86 0.96 -18.93
C CYS A 128 0.01 0.00 -19.75
N SER A 129 1.02 -0.62 -19.13
CA SER A 129 1.97 -1.54 -19.78
C SER A 129 2.80 -0.94 -20.92
N GLU A 130 2.69 0.37 -21.17
CA GLU A 130 3.50 1.06 -22.17
C GLU A 130 4.95 1.15 -21.71
N ARG A 131 5.88 1.09 -22.67
CA ARG A 131 7.31 1.16 -22.37
C ARG A 131 7.72 2.58 -22.01
N LEU A 132 8.49 2.71 -20.93
CA LEU A 132 8.97 3.99 -20.42
C LEU A 132 10.49 4.00 -20.34
N ASN A 133 11.06 5.14 -20.72
CA ASN A 133 12.46 5.48 -20.48
C ASN A 133 12.54 6.54 -19.37
N LEU A 134 13.55 6.42 -18.50
CA LEU A 134 13.88 7.40 -17.47
C LEU A 134 13.97 8.84 -17.98
N ALA A 135 14.43 9.03 -19.21
CA ALA A 135 14.52 10.36 -19.83
C ALA A 135 13.16 11.03 -20.08
N GLN A 136 12.08 10.24 -20.13
CA GLN A 136 10.72 10.74 -20.32
C GLN A 136 10.05 11.16 -19.00
N LEU A 137 10.56 10.67 -17.85
CA LEU A 137 10.06 11.06 -16.54
C LEU A 137 10.48 12.48 -16.20
N LYS A 138 9.49 13.29 -15.83
CA LYS A 138 9.71 14.66 -15.37
C LYS A 138 9.19 14.80 -13.95
N LYS A 139 10.03 15.33 -13.06
CA LYS A 139 9.60 15.70 -11.72
C LYS A 139 8.67 16.91 -11.83
N ILE A 140 7.49 16.81 -11.22
CA ILE A 140 6.48 17.85 -11.19
C ILE A 140 6.65 18.63 -9.89
N SER A 141 6.81 19.95 -9.99
CA SER A 141 6.92 20.85 -8.83
C SER A 141 5.57 21.37 -8.34
N ASP A 142 4.59 21.48 -9.23
CA ASP A 142 3.22 21.90 -8.92
C ASP A 142 2.24 20.78 -9.25
N CYS A 143 1.83 20.04 -8.22
CA CYS A 143 0.88 18.94 -8.32
C CYS A 143 -0.57 19.37 -8.04
N THR A 144 -0.85 20.67 -7.92
CA THR A 144 -2.17 21.20 -7.55
C THR A 144 -3.28 20.68 -8.47
N GLN A 145 -3.00 20.44 -9.75
CA GLN A 145 -3.97 19.90 -10.71
C GLN A 145 -4.43 18.47 -10.38
N TYR A 146 -3.59 17.66 -9.73
CA TYR A 146 -3.89 16.27 -9.35
C TYR A 146 -4.50 16.15 -7.95
N LEU A 147 -4.41 17.23 -7.17
CA LEU A 147 -4.99 17.34 -5.84
C LEU A 147 -6.37 18.01 -5.87
N ARG A 148 -6.94 18.23 -7.05
CA ARG A 148 -8.32 18.71 -7.15
C ARG A 148 -9.25 17.55 -6.85
N THR A 149 -9.90 17.61 -5.68
CA THR A 149 -11.09 16.82 -5.42
C THR A 149 -12.08 17.15 -6.52
N GLU A 150 -12.48 16.16 -7.33
CA GLU A 150 -13.71 16.29 -8.10
C GLU A 150 -14.81 16.58 -7.07
N VAL A 151 -15.20 17.85 -6.99
CA VAL A 151 -16.42 18.21 -6.28
C VAL A 151 -17.50 17.57 -7.13
N GLU A 152 -17.98 16.39 -6.69
CA GLU A 152 -19.19 15.78 -7.19
C GLU A 152 -20.27 16.89 -7.22
N GLN A 153 -20.68 17.28 -8.43
CA GLN A 153 -21.84 18.13 -8.66
C GLN A 153 -23.10 17.29 -8.60
#